data_AF-A0A7X3MWE8-F1
#
_entry.id   AF-A0A7X3MWE8-F1
#
_cell.length_a   1.000
_cell.length_b   1.000
_cell.length_c   1.000
_cell.angle_alpha   90.00
_cell.angle_beta   90.00
_cell.angle_gamma   90.00
#
_symmetry.space_group_name_H-M   'P 1'
#
loop_
_entity.id
_entity.type
_entity.pdbx_description
1 polymer ?
#
loop_
_entity_poly.entity_id
_entity_poly.type
_entity_poly.pdbx_seq_one_letter_code
_entity_poly.pdbx_strand_id
1 'polypeptide(L)' 'MTDEPQPSWSEEEIAAYVARYGLKNLTPEHLVRLRELAENVARTGSAIPRMASKYDEPAHVFHVHLD' A
#
# COMPACT_ATOMS: atom_id res chain seq x y z
N MET A 1 9.08 2.39 -25.58
CA MET A 1 9.59 1.54 -24.49
C MET A 1 8.39 1.24 -23.62
N THR A 2 7.80 0.05 -23.77
CA THR A 2 6.59 -0.34 -23.05
C THR A 2 7.00 -0.55 -21.60
N ASP A 3 6.57 0.36 -20.72
CA ASP A 3 6.72 0.21 -19.28
C ASP A 3 5.70 -0.86 -18.84
N GLU A 4 6.06 -2.13 -19.01
CA GLU A 4 5.26 -3.22 -18.44
C GLU A 4 5.44 -3.14 -16.92
N PRO A 5 4.34 -3.05 -16.15
CA PRO A 5 4.42 -2.95 -14.70
C PRO A 5 5.10 -4.20 -14.16
N GLN A 6 6.33 -4.04 -13.68
CA GLN A 6 7.02 -5.08 -12.94
C GLN A 6 6.16 -5.45 -11.73
N PRO A 7 5.91 -6.75 -11.48
CA PRO A 7 5.10 -7.17 -10.35
C PRO A 7 5.78 -6.68 -9.07
N SER A 8 5.08 -5.84 -8.31
CA SER A 8 5.58 -5.21 -7.09
C SER A 8 5.77 -6.22 -5.94
N TRP A 9 5.16 -7.41 -6.05
CA TRP A 9 5.31 -8.50 -5.10
C TRP A 9 6.06 -9.68 -5.72
N SER A 10 7.17 -10.05 -5.10
CA SER A 10 7.95 -11.26 -5.36
C SER A 10 7.33 -12.50 -4.70
N GLU A 11 7.78 -13.69 -5.13
CA GLU A 11 7.31 -14.95 -4.54
C GLU A 11 7.72 -15.09 -3.07
N GLU A 12 8.90 -14.59 -2.71
CA GLU A 12 9.41 -14.58 -1.34
C GLU A 12 8.55 -13.71 -0.42
N GLU A 13 8.10 -12.54 -0.90
CA GLU A 13 7.21 -11.65 -0.15
C GLU A 13 5.82 -12.26 0.08
N ILE A 14 5.28 -12.96 -0.92
CA ILE A 14 4.02 -13.68 -0.78
C ILE A 14 4.17 -14.83 0.22
N ALA A 15 5.28 -15.58 0.18
CA ALA A 15 5.55 -16.63 1.16
C ALA A 15 5.66 -16.06 2.59
N ALA A 16 6.37 -14.93 2.75
CA ALA A 16 6.47 -14.24 4.03
C ALA A 16 5.12 -13.73 4.54
N TYR A 17 4.27 -13.19 3.66
CA TYR A 17 2.91 -12.77 3.98
C TYR A 17 2.05 -13.94 4.48
N VAL A 18 2.03 -15.05 3.73
CA VAL A 18 1.29 -16.27 4.07
C VAL A 18 1.73 -16.81 5.43
N ALA A 19 3.04 -16.85 5.69
CA ALA A 19 3.60 -17.28 6.96
C ALA A 19 3.19 -16.34 8.12
N ARG A 20 3.28 -15.02 7.92
CA ARG A 20 2.93 -14.00 8.91
C ARG A 20 1.48 -14.12 9.39
N TYR A 21 0.56 -14.42 8.48
CA TYR A 21 -0.87 -14.54 8.79
C TYR A 21 -1.32 -15.98 9.08
N GLY A 22 -0.38 -16.94 9.14
CA GLY A 22 -0.69 -18.33 9.49
C GLY A 22 -1.58 -19.03 8.46
N LEU A 23 -1.53 -18.61 7.19
CA LEU A 23 -2.30 -19.21 6.10
C LEU A 23 -1.66 -20.55 5.69
N LYS A 24 -1.97 -21.59 6.46
CA LYS A 24 -1.52 -22.96 6.23
C LYS A 24 -2.59 -23.64 5.38
N ASN A 25 -2.22 -24.32 4.29
CA ASN A 25 -3.09 -25.00 3.30
C ASN A 25 -3.46 -24.19 2.03
N LEU A 26 -2.58 -23.32 1.55
CA LEU A 26 -2.72 -22.73 0.21
C LEU A 26 -2.12 -23.66 -0.85
N THR A 27 -2.84 -23.89 -1.95
CA THR A 27 -2.30 -24.55 -3.13
C THR A 27 -1.44 -23.58 -3.94
N PRO A 28 -0.61 -24.05 -4.88
CA PRO A 28 0.14 -23.18 -5.77
C PRO A 28 -0.75 -22.16 -6.51
N GLU A 29 -1.94 -22.58 -6.95
CA GLU A 29 -2.90 -21.70 -7.64
C GLU A 29 -3.40 -20.57 -6.71
N HIS A 30 -3.62 -20.87 -5.43
CA HIS A 30 -3.97 -19.84 -4.46
C HIS A 30 -2.86 -18.82 -4.24
N LEU A 31 -1.59 -19.25 -4.28
CA LEU A 31 -0.44 -18.33 -4.14
C LEU A 31 -0.32 -17.41 -5.36
N VAL A 32 -0.52 -17.95 -6.57
CA VAL A 32 -0.58 -17.14 -7.80
C VAL A 32 -1.71 -16.12 -7.71
N ARG A 33 -2.91 -16.55 -7.31
CA ARG A 33 -4.04 -15.64 -7.18
C ARG A 33 -3.84 -14.59 -6.09
N LEU A 34 -3.20 -14.95 -4.98
CA LEU A 34 -2.86 -14.01 -3.91
C LEU A 34 -1.89 -12.93 -4.41
N ARG A 35 -0.89 -13.30 -5.21
CA ARG A 35 0.04 -12.37 -5.84
C ARG A 35 -0.67 -11.38 -6.76
N GLU A 36 -1.58 -11.86 -7.61
CA GLU A 36 -2.39 -10.99 -8.48
C GLU A 36 -3.23 -9.99 -7.69
N LEU A 37 -3.85 -10.44 -6.58
CA LEU A 37 -4.64 -9.58 -5.71
C LEU A 37 -3.79 -8.54 -5.00
N ALA A 38 -2.62 -8.93 -4.48
CA ALA A 38 -1.69 -8.02 -3.83
C ALA A 38 -1.25 -6.90 -4.79
N GLU A 39 -0.93 -7.26 -6.04
CA GLU A 39 -0.61 -6.30 -7.09
C GLU A 39 -1.76 -5.32 -7.37
N ASN A 40 -2.98 -5.86 -7.51
CA ASN A 40 -4.14 -5.02 -7.78
C ASN A 40 -4.43 -4.04 -6.62
N VAL A 41 -4.29 -4.50 -5.38
CA VAL A 41 -4.48 -3.67 -4.19
C VAL A 41 -3.40 -2.60 -4.09
N ALA A 42 -2.13 -2.94 -4.34
CA ALA A 42 -1.03 -1.99 -4.32
C ALA A 42 -1.23 -0.89 -5.37
N ARG A 43 -1.56 -1.26 -6.60
CA ARG A 43 -1.85 -0.32 -7.69
C ARG A 43 -3.08 0.55 -7.43
N THR A 44 -4.16 -0.04 -6.91
CA THR A 44 -5.39 0.72 -6.62
C THR A 44 -5.16 1.66 -5.43
N GLY A 45 -4.47 1.19 -4.39
CA GLY A 45 -4.18 1.98 -3.20
C GLY A 45 -3.22 3.14 -3.46
N SER A 46 -2.26 2.99 -4.37
CA SER A 46 -1.36 4.08 -4.75
C SER A 46 -2.05 5.18 -5.56
N ALA A 47 -3.12 4.83 -6.28
CA ALA A 47 -3.93 5.80 -7.02
C ALA A 47 -4.87 6.62 -6.13
N ILE A 48 -5.12 6.19 -4.89
CA ILE A 48 -5.96 6.93 -3.93
C ILE A 48 -5.11 8.05 -3.29
N PRO A 49 -5.46 9.34 -3.50
CA PRO A 49 -4.78 10.42 -2.82
C PRO A 49 -4.91 10.25 -1.31
N ARG A 50 -3.79 10.26 -0.59
CA ARG A 50 -3.84 10.29 0.87
C ARG A 50 -4.39 11.64 1.31
N MET A 51 -5.40 11.62 2.17
CA MET A 51 -5.85 12.84 2.85
C MET A 51 -4.66 13.43 3.60
N ALA A 52 -4.34 14.70 3.32
CA ALA A 52 -3.29 15.40 4.06
C ALA A 52 -3.62 15.35 5.55
N SER A 53 -2.59 15.20 6.40
CA SER A 53 -2.80 15.16 7.84
C SER A 53 -3.43 16.47 8.29
N LYS A 54 -4.33 16.45 9.28
CA LYS A 54 -4.77 17.69 9.96
C LYS A 54 -3.63 18.47 10.62
N TYR A 55 -2.47 17.82 10.78
CA TYR A 55 -1.23 18.42 11.25
C TYR A 55 -0.35 18.97 10.13
N ASP A 56 -0.69 18.72 8.86
CA ASP A 56 -0.02 19.29 7.68
C ASP A 56 -0.57 20.68 7.31
N GLU A 57 -1.65 21.13 7.96
CA GLU A 57 -2.05 22.54 7.89
C GLU A 57 -1.08 23.37 8.74
N PRO A 58 -0.53 24.49 8.23
CA PRO A 58 0.26 25.38 9.07
C PRO A 58 -0.58 25.81 10.27
N ALA A 59 -0.02 25.66 11.48
CA ALA A 59 -0.70 26.06 12.70
C ALA A 59 -1.23 27.50 12.55
N HIS A 60 -2.51 27.72 12.83
CA HIS A 60 -3.10 29.05 12.78
C HIS A 60 -2.36 29.97 13.75
N VAL A 61 -1.52 30.87 13.21
CA VAL A 61 -0.85 31.90 14.00
C VAL A 61 -1.81 33.06 14.14
N PHE A 62 -2.31 33.29 15.36
CA PHE A 62 -3.09 34.48 15.67
C PHE A 62 -2.13 35.66 15.90
N HIS A 63 -2.26 36.73 15.12
CA HIS A 63 -1.53 37.98 15.35
C HIS A 63 -2.24 38.80 16.42
N VAL A 64 -1.68 38.84 17.64
CA VAL A 64 -2.13 39.77 18.68
C VAL A 64 -1.49 41.14 18.41
N HIS A 65 -2.29 42.14 18.05
CA HIS A 65 -1.86 43.54 18.12
C HIS A 65 -1.88 43.97 19.59
N LEU A 66 -0.74 44.47 20.05
CA LEU A 66 -0.63 45.14 21.35
C LEU A 66 -0.81 46.63 21.08
N ASP A 67 -1.99 47.15 21.41
CA ASP A 67 -2.25 48.59 21.55
C ASP A 67 -1.91 49.06 22.96
#